data_AF-A0A6S7KH15-F1
#
_entry.id   AF-A0A6S7KH15-F1
#
_cell.length_a   1.000
_cell.length_b   1.000
_cell.length_c   1.000
_cell.angle_alpha   90.00
_cell.angle_beta   90.00
_cell.angle_gamma   90.00
#
_symmetry.space_group_name_H-M   'P 1'
#
loop_
_entity.id
_entity.type
_entity.pdbx_description
1 polymer ?
#
loop_
_entity_poly.entity_id
_entity_poly.type
_entity_poly.pdbx_seq_one_letter_code
_entity_poly.pdbx_strand_id
1 'polypeptide(L)'
;FESSDENILVLTEIHKEYSSLVEELLTSYLKDVGITEEQFVMACEAGSTCNDQTKVADRSIFEQVWAGEDFELFKSIMIKKNLDLELQALHMIQQRNGVVPKVFESEVVQSNTKTPKSGHQNDEEKLLKEVIKLSEEEYRKEKDRKKEIERMEKTLALSSKEESE
;
A
#
# COMPACT_ATOMS: atom_id res chain seq x y z
N PHE A 1 -11.67 11.33 -8.34
CA PHE A 1 -11.82 12.74 -7.96
C PHE A 1 -10.48 13.41 -8.19
N GLU A 2 -10.40 14.35 -9.11
CA GLU A 2 -9.16 15.06 -9.40
C GLU A 2 -9.18 16.46 -8.78
N SER A 3 -7.99 17.06 -8.63
CA SER A 3 -7.87 18.46 -8.19
C SER A 3 -8.33 19.46 -9.24
N SER A 4 -8.58 19.02 -10.48
CA SER A 4 -9.10 19.87 -11.55
C SER A 4 -10.62 20.04 -11.44
N ASP A 5 -11.06 21.29 -11.58
CA ASP A 5 -12.46 21.73 -11.49
C ASP A 5 -13.31 21.38 -12.73
N GLU A 6 -12.75 20.61 -13.67
CA GLU A 6 -13.38 20.29 -14.96
C GLU A 6 -14.72 19.52 -14.85
N ASN A 7 -15.02 18.90 -13.71
CA ASN A 7 -16.22 18.08 -13.51
C ASN A 7 -17.15 18.57 -12.38
N ILE A 8 -17.10 19.86 -12.00
CA ILE A 8 -17.90 20.40 -10.88
C ILE A 8 -19.38 19.99 -10.91
N LEU A 9 -20.04 19.99 -12.08
CA LEU A 9 -21.46 19.63 -12.20
C LEU A 9 -21.74 18.18 -11.76
N VAL A 10 -20.88 17.23 -12.16
CA VAL A 10 -20.99 15.83 -11.77
C VAL A 10 -20.65 15.66 -10.29
N LEU A 11 -19.64 16.38 -9.78
CA LEU A 11 -19.30 16.34 -8.36
C LEU A 11 -20.47 16.82 -7.47
N THR A 12 -21.19 17.85 -7.91
CA THR A 12 -22.36 18.36 -7.19
C THR A 12 -23.52 17.35 -7.18
N GLU A 13 -23.73 16.60 -8.26
CA GLU A 13 -24.73 15.53 -8.29
C GLU A 13 -24.38 14.41 -7.32
N ILE A 14 -23.13 13.96 -7.32
CA ILE A 14 -22.65 12.94 -6.37
C ILE A 14 -22.74 13.44 -4.93
N HIS A 15 -22.46 14.73 -4.67
CA HIS A 15 -22.61 15.31 -3.33
C HIS A 15 -24.06 15.29 -2.84
N LYS A 16 -25.03 15.53 -3.73
CA LYS A 16 -26.45 15.40 -3.38
C LYS A 16 -26.84 13.98 -3.02
N GLU A 17 -26.37 13.00 -3.80
CA GLU A 17 -26.58 11.59 -3.48
C GLU A 17 -25.94 11.21 -2.14
N TYR A 18 -24.72 11.70 -1.88
CA TYR A 18 -24.03 11.52 -0.61
C TYR A 18 -24.80 12.13 0.56
N SER A 19 -25.28 13.36 0.42
CA SER A 19 -26.08 14.05 1.45
C SER A 19 -27.36 13.28 1.77
N SER A 20 -28.10 12.84 0.74
CA SER A 20 -29.30 12.01 0.91
C SER A 20 -29.01 10.68 1.60
N LEU A 21 -27.87 10.06 1.30
CA LEU A 21 -27.45 8.82 1.95
C LEU A 21 -27.12 9.04 3.43
N VAL A 22 -26.40 10.12 3.76
CA VAL A 22 -26.08 10.47 5.15
C VAL A 22 -27.36 10.70 5.95
N GLU A 23 -28.34 11.42 5.38
CA GLU A 23 -29.64 11.65 5.99
C GLU A 23 -30.40 10.34 6.21
N GLU A 24 -30.51 9.48 5.19
CA GLU A 24 -31.18 8.18 5.30
C GLU A 24 -30.57 7.29 6.40
N LEU A 25 -29.23 7.22 6.45
CA LEU A 25 -28.52 6.43 7.46
C LEU A 25 -28.74 6.97 8.87
N LEU A 26 -28.70 8.29 9.05
CA LEU A 26 -28.94 8.93 10.34
C LEU A 26 -30.39 8.74 10.78
N THR A 27 -31.37 9.02 9.92
CA THR A 27 -32.80 8.84 10.24
C THR A 27 -33.13 7.39 10.57
N SER A 28 -32.60 6.43 9.79
CA SER A 28 -32.78 5.01 10.04
C SER A 28 -32.20 4.60 11.39
N TYR A 29 -30.96 5.02 11.69
CA TYR A 29 -30.30 4.72 12.95
C TYR A 29 -31.03 5.34 14.15
N LEU A 30 -31.44 6.60 14.07
CA LEU A 30 -32.18 7.27 15.15
C LEU A 30 -33.50 6.57 15.43
N LYS A 31 -34.20 6.13 14.37
CA LYS A 31 -35.44 5.36 14.49
C LYS A 31 -35.22 4.00 15.15
N ASP A 32 -34.16 3.28 14.78
CA ASP A 32 -33.83 1.97 15.34
C ASP A 32 -33.45 2.03 16.83
N VAL A 33 -32.75 3.10 17.24
CA VAL A 33 -32.40 3.34 18.64
C VAL A 33 -33.59 3.93 19.43
N GLY A 34 -34.60 4.47 18.75
CA GLY A 34 -35.77 5.09 19.38
C GLY A 34 -35.48 6.49 19.93
N ILE A 35 -34.53 7.21 19.33
CA ILE A 35 -34.17 8.58 19.68
C ILE A 35 -34.91 9.53 18.73
N THR A 36 -35.54 10.58 19.27
CA THR A 36 -36.16 11.60 18.43
C THR A 36 -35.12 12.58 17.90
N GLU A 37 -35.42 13.23 16.76
CA GLU A 37 -34.54 14.26 16.19
C GLU A 37 -34.24 15.37 17.20
N GLU A 38 -35.23 15.79 18.00
CA GLU A 38 -35.00 16.82 19.03
C GLU A 38 -34.04 16.36 20.12
N GLN A 39 -34.12 15.09 20.54
CA GLN A 39 -33.22 14.51 21.52
C GLN A 39 -31.78 14.39 20.98
N PHE A 40 -31.64 14.05 19.69
CA PHE A 40 -30.35 14.00 19.03
C PHE A 40 -29.69 15.39 18.97
N VAL A 41 -30.44 16.42 18.56
CA VAL A 41 -29.96 17.80 18.52
C VAL A 41 -29.55 18.29 19.92
N MET A 42 -30.38 18.06 20.94
CA MET A 42 -30.04 18.40 22.32
C MET A 42 -28.75 17.71 22.79
N ALA A 43 -28.53 16.45 22.41
CA ALA A 43 -27.30 15.73 22.75
C ALA A 43 -26.08 16.30 22.02
N CYS A 44 -26.20 16.68 20.75
CA CYS A 44 -25.13 17.35 19.99
C CYS A 44 -24.74 18.71 20.59
N GLU A 45 -25.72 19.50 21.04
CA GLU A 45 -25.49 20.78 21.70
C GLU A 45 -24.83 20.62 23.09
N ALA A 46 -25.29 19.65 23.88
CA ALA A 46 -24.71 19.31 25.17
C ALA A 46 -23.26 18.81 25.04
N GLY A 47 -22.97 18.00 24.02
CA GLY A 47 -21.62 17.51 23.72
C GLY A 47 -20.65 18.61 23.26
N SER A 48 -21.16 19.67 22.63
CA SER A 48 -20.34 20.78 22.12
C SER A 48 -19.83 21.70 23.25
N THR A 49 -20.52 21.75 24.39
CA THR A 49 -20.19 22.63 25.53
C THR A 49 -19.24 22.00 26.54
N CYS A 50 -19.11 20.67 26.59
CA CYS A 50 -18.11 20.00 27.42
C CYS A 50 -16.72 20.05 26.77
N ASN A 51 -15.71 20.50 27.52
CA ASN A 51 -14.35 20.76 27.04
C ASN A 51 -13.42 19.54 27.10
N ASP A 52 -14.00 18.34 27.01
CA ASP A 52 -13.29 17.10 27.32
C ASP A 52 -12.56 16.50 26.11
N GLN A 53 -11.52 15.70 26.38
CA GLN A 53 -10.52 15.24 25.42
C GLN A 53 -11.03 14.24 24.36
N THR A 54 -12.32 13.89 24.37
CA THR A 54 -12.98 13.03 23.37
C THR A 54 -13.14 13.70 22.00
N LYS A 55 -13.00 15.04 21.94
CA LYS A 55 -13.17 15.86 20.73
C LYS A 55 -12.37 15.42 19.50
N VAL A 56 -11.26 14.70 19.63
CA VAL A 56 -10.41 14.34 18.47
C VAL A 56 -10.96 13.15 17.69
N ALA A 57 -11.45 12.11 18.39
CA ALA A 57 -12.09 10.96 17.75
C ALA A 57 -13.47 11.34 17.20
N ASP A 58 -14.22 12.14 17.98
CA ASP A 58 -15.52 12.65 17.59
C ASP A 58 -15.43 13.52 16.32
N ARG A 59 -14.41 14.38 16.22
CA ARG A 59 -14.29 15.31 15.08
C ARG A 59 -14.11 14.61 13.73
N SER A 60 -13.38 13.49 13.66
CA SER A 60 -13.21 12.75 12.41
C SER A 60 -14.48 12.00 11.99
N ILE A 61 -15.28 11.55 12.96
CA ILE A 61 -16.57 10.89 12.70
C ILE A 61 -17.60 11.91 12.22
N PHE A 62 -17.66 13.07 12.90
CA PHE A 62 -18.53 14.16 12.49
C PHE A 62 -18.11 14.81 11.18
N GLU A 63 -16.85 14.71 10.76
CA GLU A 63 -16.36 15.22 9.47
C GLU A 63 -17.13 14.63 8.28
N GLN A 64 -17.48 13.34 8.34
CA GLN A 64 -18.27 12.68 7.30
C GLN A 64 -19.71 13.18 7.28
N VAL A 65 -20.29 13.44 8.45
CA VAL A 65 -21.64 14.02 8.57
C VAL A 65 -21.65 15.47 8.08
N TRP A 66 -20.66 16.27 8.48
CA TRP A 66 -20.51 17.67 8.05
C TRP A 66 -20.31 17.80 6.55
N ALA A 67 -19.60 16.84 5.93
CA ALA A 67 -19.43 16.78 4.49
C ALA A 67 -20.76 16.59 3.74
N GLY A 68 -21.85 16.16 4.40
CA GLY A 68 -23.19 16.15 3.80
C GLY A 68 -23.71 17.54 3.47
N GLU A 69 -23.30 18.56 4.25
CA GLU A 69 -23.71 19.96 4.09
C GLU A 69 -22.62 20.82 3.42
N ASP A 70 -21.34 20.52 3.67
CA ASP A 70 -20.19 21.25 3.14
C ASP A 70 -19.56 20.53 1.93
N PHE A 71 -19.79 21.10 0.73
CA PHE A 71 -19.27 20.58 -0.53
C PHE A 71 -17.73 20.59 -0.62
N GLU A 72 -17.07 21.62 -0.08
CA GLU A 72 -15.61 21.73 -0.14
C GLU A 72 -14.96 20.68 0.77
N LEU A 73 -15.56 20.47 1.96
CA LEU A 73 -15.14 19.39 2.85
C LEU A 73 -15.35 18.02 2.19
N PHE A 74 -16.51 17.78 1.57
CA PHE A 74 -16.78 16.56 0.82
C PHE A 74 -15.74 16.33 -0.29
N LYS A 75 -15.47 17.35 -1.11
CA LYS A 75 -14.49 17.27 -2.19
C LYS A 75 -13.09 16.92 -1.66
N SER A 76 -12.67 17.55 -0.57
CA SER A 76 -11.40 17.27 0.10
C SER A 76 -11.31 15.81 0.57
N ILE A 77 -12.36 15.30 1.23
CA ILE A 77 -12.44 13.90 1.67
C ILE A 77 -12.38 12.97 0.47
N MET A 78 -13.13 13.25 -0.60
CA MET A 78 -13.19 12.40 -1.79
C MET A 78 -11.86 12.36 -2.56
N ILE A 79 -11.15 13.48 -2.66
CA ILE A 79 -9.80 13.53 -3.23
C ILE A 79 -8.83 12.68 -2.39
N LYS A 80 -8.85 12.86 -1.06
CA LYS A 80 -8.01 12.07 -0.15
C LYS A 80 -8.29 10.57 -0.27
N LYS A 81 -9.58 10.18 -0.30
CA LYS A 81 -9.98 8.77 -0.47
C LYS A 81 -9.54 8.20 -1.81
N ASN A 82 -9.58 8.99 -2.89
CA ASN A 82 -9.10 8.57 -4.19
C ASN A 82 -7.59 8.29 -4.17
N LEU A 83 -6.81 9.17 -3.53
CA LEU A 83 -5.36 8.98 -3.34
C LEU A 83 -5.07 7.73 -2.49
N ASP A 84 -5.81 7.52 -1.40
CA ASP A 84 -5.64 6.34 -0.55
C ASP A 84 -5.92 5.03 -1.32
N LEU A 85 -6.96 5.02 -2.18
CA LEU A 85 -7.28 3.88 -3.04
C LEU A 85 -6.20 3.63 -4.10
N GLU A 86 -5.66 4.69 -4.70
CA GLU A 86 -4.56 4.59 -5.66
C GLU A 86 -3.30 4.01 -4.99
N LEU A 87 -2.97 4.47 -3.79
CA LEU A 87 -1.87 3.91 -2.99
C LEU A 87 -2.10 2.44 -2.64
N GLN A 88 -3.33 2.08 -2.25
CA GLN A 88 -3.70 0.70 -1.96
C GLN A 88 -3.55 -0.19 -3.21
N ALA A 89 -4.00 0.28 -4.38
CA ALA A 89 -3.85 -0.44 -5.64
C ALA A 89 -2.37 -0.65 -6.01
N LEU A 90 -1.53 0.38 -5.84
CA LEU A 90 -0.08 0.26 -6.04
C LEU A 90 0.54 -0.77 -5.11
N HIS A 91 0.16 -0.76 -3.83
CA HIS A 91 0.63 -1.73 -2.86
C HIS A 91 0.21 -3.17 -3.24
N MET A 92 -1.04 -3.36 -3.69
CA MET A 92 -1.53 -4.66 -4.17
C MET A 92 -0.78 -5.14 -5.41
N ILE A 93 -0.46 -4.25 -6.35
CA ILE A 93 0.36 -4.58 -7.53
C ILE A 93 1.78 -4.96 -7.12
N GLN A 94 2.38 -4.21 -6.19
CA GLN A 94 3.73 -4.48 -5.68
C GLN A 94 3.80 -5.85 -4.97
N GLN A 95 2.82 -6.18 -4.13
CA GLN A 95 2.76 -7.48 -3.47
C GLN A 95 2.62 -8.64 -4.47
N ARG A 96 1.89 -8.44 -5.57
CA ARG A 96 1.67 -9.48 -6.58
C ARG A 96 2.84 -9.65 -7.56
N ASN A 97 3.52 -8.55 -7.90
CA ASN A 97 4.50 -8.53 -8.99
C ASN A 97 5.95 -8.31 -8.51
N GLY A 98 6.20 -8.08 -7.21
CA GLY A 98 7.53 -7.86 -6.64
C GLY A 98 8.20 -6.51 -7.02
N VAL A 99 7.71 -5.80 -8.02
CA VAL A 99 8.22 -4.50 -8.49
C VAL A 99 7.07 -3.61 -8.96
N VAL A 100 7.11 -2.34 -8.59
CA VAL A 100 6.15 -1.30 -9.05
C VAL A 100 6.39 -1.03 -10.55
N PRO A 101 5.34 -0.87 -11.38
CA PRO A 101 5.51 -0.58 -12.81
C PRO A 101 6.37 0.66 -13.07
N LYS A 102 7.40 0.50 -13.92
CA LYS A 102 8.37 1.52 -14.37
C LYS A 102 7.79 2.81 -14.96
N VAL A 103 6.49 2.88 -15.21
CA VAL A 103 5.80 4.07 -15.74
C VAL A 103 5.89 5.27 -14.78
N PHE A 104 6.13 5.04 -13.49
CA PHE A 104 6.36 6.12 -12.51
C PHE A 104 7.85 6.38 -12.19
N GLU A 105 8.80 5.66 -12.81
CA GLU A 105 10.24 5.92 -12.62
C GLU A 105 10.79 7.01 -13.55
N SER A 106 10.01 7.44 -14.55
CA SER A 106 10.43 8.45 -15.51
C SER A 106 9.58 9.70 -15.34
N GLU A 107 10.12 10.68 -14.61
CA GLU A 107 10.01 12.15 -14.86
C GLU A 107 10.29 13.03 -13.62
N VAL A 108 10.98 12.54 -12.58
CA VAL A 108 11.64 13.45 -11.63
C VAL A 108 13.15 13.29 -11.69
N VAL A 109 13.69 14.05 -12.63
CA VAL A 109 15.08 14.45 -12.73
C VAL A 109 15.61 14.91 -11.37
N GLN A 110 16.78 14.38 -11.02
CA GLN A 110 17.86 15.06 -10.29
C GLN A 110 17.41 16.24 -9.41
N SER A 111 16.98 15.95 -8.20
CA SER A 111 16.98 16.95 -7.14
C SER A 111 17.34 16.29 -5.82
N ASN A 112 18.48 16.73 -5.29
CA ASN A 112 18.99 16.45 -3.96
C ASN A 112 17.88 16.58 -2.91
N THR A 113 17.21 15.49 -2.55
CA THR A 113 16.45 15.40 -1.31
C THR A 113 16.72 14.05 -0.66
N LYS A 114 17.55 14.11 0.38
CA LYS A 114 17.74 13.04 1.35
C LYS A 114 16.41 12.83 2.07
N THR A 115 15.63 11.84 1.66
CA THR A 115 14.65 11.20 2.54
C THR A 115 15.22 9.85 2.98
N PRO A 116 15.08 9.47 4.26
CA PRO A 116 15.72 8.29 4.82
C PRO A 116 14.98 7.05 4.30
N LYS A 117 15.39 6.55 3.13
CA LYS A 117 15.01 5.21 2.69
C LYS A 117 15.66 4.21 3.65
N SER A 118 14.80 3.72 4.54
CA SER A 118 14.91 2.54 5.39
C SER A 118 16.14 1.67 5.10
N GLY A 119 17.02 1.55 6.09
CA GLY A 119 18.23 0.72 6.04
C GLY A 119 17.98 -0.75 5.69
N HIS A 120 16.74 -1.23 5.74
CA HIS A 120 16.39 -2.62 5.43
C HIS A 120 16.54 -2.97 3.95
N GLN A 121 16.32 -2.03 3.02
CA GLN A 121 16.47 -2.32 1.58
C GLN A 121 17.93 -2.57 1.18
N ASN A 122 18.86 -1.89 1.85
CA ASN A 122 20.29 -2.01 1.58
C ASN A 122 20.86 -3.33 2.15
N ASP A 123 20.31 -3.78 3.28
CA ASP A 123 20.72 -5.03 3.93
C ASP A 123 20.23 -6.26 3.14
N GLU A 124 19.01 -6.21 2.60
CA GLU A 124 18.46 -7.27 1.75
C GLU A 124 19.19 -7.39 0.40
N GLU A 125 19.52 -6.26 -0.25
CA GLU A 125 20.30 -6.25 -1.49
C GLU A 125 21.71 -6.82 -1.29
N LYS A 126 22.33 -6.47 -0.16
CA LYS A 126 23.65 -7.00 0.22
C LYS A 126 23.59 -8.50 0.49
N LEU A 127 22.56 -8.98 1.18
CA LEU A 127 22.35 -10.39 1.44
C LEU A 127 22.12 -11.18 0.14
N LEU A 128 21.27 -10.66 -0.76
CA LEU A 128 20.99 -11.29 -2.05
C LEU A 128 22.25 -11.42 -2.91
N LYS A 129 23.08 -10.37 -2.94
CA LYS A 129 24.35 -10.39 -3.68
C LYS A 129 25.34 -11.40 -3.13
N GLU A 130 25.40 -11.54 -1.80
CA GLU A 130 26.26 -12.52 -1.14
C GLU A 130 25.79 -13.96 -1.44
N VAL A 131 24.48 -14.22 -1.39
CA VAL A 131 23.90 -15.53 -1.73
C VAL A 131 24.19 -15.92 -3.18
N ILE A 132 24.03 -14.99 -4.14
CA ILE A 132 24.34 -15.23 -5.55
C ILE A 132 25.83 -15.60 -5.72
N LYS A 133 26.71 -14.85 -5.05
CA LYS A 133 28.15 -15.08 -5.12
C LYS A 133 28.56 -16.43 -4.53
N LEU A 134 28.01 -16.81 -3.37
CA LEU A 134 28.24 -18.13 -2.78
C LEU A 134 27.73 -19.25 -3.70
N SER A 135 26.53 -19.11 -4.25
CA SER A 135 25.96 -20.10 -5.15
C SER A 135 26.79 -20.30 -6.42
N GLU A 136 27.36 -19.22 -6.97
CA GLU A 136 28.24 -19.29 -8.14
C GLU A 136 29.57 -19.98 -7.81
N GLU A 137 30.16 -19.68 -6.65
CA GLU A 137 31.42 -20.28 -6.21
C GLU A 137 31.27 -21.78 -5.91
N GLU A 138 30.21 -22.16 -5.20
CA GLU A 138 29.91 -23.57 -4.91
C GLU A 138 29.66 -24.37 -6.20
N TYR A 139 28.91 -23.80 -7.16
CA TYR A 139 28.70 -24.43 -8.45
C TYR A 139 30.02 -24.63 -9.22
N ARG A 140 30.94 -23.66 -9.15
CA ARG A 140 32.26 -23.78 -9.78
C ARG A 140 33.11 -24.88 -9.15
N LYS A 141 33.16 -24.94 -7.81
CA LYS A 141 33.88 -25.99 -7.06
C LYS A 141 33.34 -27.38 -7.39
N GLU A 142 32.02 -27.55 -7.42
CA GLU A 142 31.40 -28.84 -7.74
C GLU A 142 31.69 -29.26 -9.18
N LYS A 143 31.69 -28.31 -10.12
CA LYS A 143 32.06 -28.57 -11.52
C LYS A 143 33.50 -29.06 -11.65
N ASP A 144 34.42 -28.51 -10.87
CA ASP A 144 35.82 -28.92 -10.90
C ASP A 144 36.04 -30.26 -10.18
N ARG A 145 35.36 -30.50 -9.04
CA ARG A 145 35.33 -31.80 -8.37
C ARG A 145 34.84 -32.91 -9.31
N LYS A 146 33.79 -32.64 -10.11
CA LYS A 146 33.25 -33.59 -11.07
C LYS A 146 34.26 -33.94 -12.19
N LYS A 147 34.99 -32.95 -12.71
CA LYS A 147 36.06 -33.19 -13.70
C LYS A 147 37.22 -34.00 -13.12
N GLU A 148 37.58 -33.76 -11.86
CA GLU A 148 38.63 -34.51 -11.16
C GLU A 148 38.25 -35.99 -11.02
N ILE A 149 37.01 -36.26 -10.60
CA ILE A 149 36.47 -37.62 -10.50
C ILE A 149 36.49 -38.31 -11.86
N GLU A 150 36.02 -37.65 -12.91
CA GLU A 150 36.02 -38.19 -14.28
C GLU A 150 37.44 -38.52 -14.79
N ARG A 151 38.44 -37.69 -14.44
CA ARG A 151 39.85 -37.96 -14.76
C ARG A 151 40.38 -39.18 -13.98
N MET A 152 40.06 -39.30 -12.70
CA MET A 152 40.48 -40.44 -11.88
C MET A 152 39.85 -41.75 -12.38
N GLU A 153 38.55 -41.75 -12.69
CA GLU A 153 37.85 -42.89 -13.27
C GLU A 153 38.47 -43.35 -14.59
N LYS A 154 38.82 -42.40 -15.47
CA LYS A 154 39.48 -42.72 -16.74
C LYS A 154 40.86 -43.35 -16.55
N THR A 155 41.62 -42.89 -15.56
CA THR A 155 42.95 -43.45 -15.25
C THR A 155 42.84 -44.87 -14.68
N LEU A 156 41.87 -45.11 -13.80
CA LEU A 156 41.60 -46.44 -13.24
C LEU A 156 41.15 -47.45 -14.32
N ALA A 157 40.33 -47.01 -15.27
CA ALA A 157 39.89 -47.84 -16.38
C ALA A 157 41.02 -48.25 -17.35
N LEU A 158 42.03 -47.39 -17.53
CA LEU A 158 43.21 -47.71 -18.34
C LEU A 158 44.12 -48.73 -17.64
N SER A 159 44.36 -48.55 -16.34
CA SER A 159 45.19 -49.48 -15.55
C SER A 159 44.56 -50.89 -15.45
N SER A 160 43.23 -50.98 -15.38
CA SER A 160 42.53 -52.29 -15.33
C SER A 160 42.57 -53.03 -16.67
N LYS A 161 42.82 -52.33 -17.77
CA LYS A 161 42.90 -52.89 -19.12
C LYS A 161 44.30 -53.43 -19.43
N GLU A 162 45.33 -52.85 -18.82
CA GLU A 162 46.72 -53.34 -18.92
C GLU A 162 46.98 -54.59 -18.05
N GLU A 163 46.18 -54.85 -17.01
CA GLU A 163 46.28 -56.08 -16.20
C GLU A 163 45.54 -57.30 -16.81
N SER A 164 44.85 -57.13 -17.94
CA SER A 164 44.04 -58.18 -18.61
C SER A 164 44.60 -58.63 -19.97
N GLU A 165 45.80 -58.19 -20.36
CA GLU A 165 46.59 -58.68 -21.52
C GLU A 165 47.81 -59.48 -21.05
#